data_AF-A0A7T4UMG4-F1
#
_entry.id   AF-A0A7T4UMG4-F1
#
_cell.length_a   1.000
_cell.length_b   1.000
_cell.length_c   1.000
_cell.angle_alpha   90.00
_cell.angle_beta   90.00
_cell.angle_gamma   90.00
#
_symmetry.space_group_name_H-M   'P 1'
#
loop_
_entity.id
_entity.type
_entity.pdbx_description
1 polymer ?
#
loop_
_entity_poly.entity_id
_entity_poly.type
_entity_poly.pdbx_seq_one_letter_code
_entity_poly.pdbx_strand_id
1 'polypeptide(L)'
;MKKVLLSVAAVAILALGAQEAKAQSPQRAAIGVVFDGTAGDLWGVQYKQSMGGANNGQAQIMFDDNVVAVGADYQYARPFSGAKGLGWYAGVGAQLSFVDAGDNITLVALRPQLGLEFKIPAAPIGFHADWKPDWRLNHNSDFDASTFSFGIKYTLR
;
A
#
# COMPACT_ATOMS: atom_id res chain seq x y z
N MET A 1 0.87 3.15 34.06
CA MET A 1 1.20 4.11 32.98
C MET A 1 1.18 3.48 31.59
N LYS A 2 1.83 2.34 31.33
CA LYS A 2 1.83 1.67 30.01
C LYS A 2 0.43 1.33 29.47
N LYS A 3 -0.50 0.90 30.34
CA LYS A 3 -1.89 0.55 29.96
C LYS A 3 -2.75 1.77 29.60
N VAL A 4 -2.49 2.93 30.22
CA VAL A 4 -3.21 4.18 29.93
C VAL A 4 -2.75 4.77 28.60
N LEU A 5 -1.45 4.67 28.29
CA LEU A 5 -0.89 5.08 27.00
C LEU A 5 -1.47 4.26 25.82
N LEU A 6 -1.69 2.95 26.02
CA LEU A 6 -2.33 2.08 25.02
C LEU A 6 -3.81 2.44 24.79
N SER A 7 -4.55 2.78 25.84
CA SER A 7 -5.94 3.20 25.73
C SER A 7 -6.08 4.56 25.04
N VAL A 8 -5.17 5.51 25.31
CA VAL A 8 -5.15 6.81 24.64
C VAL A 8 -4.76 6.68 23.16
N ALA A 9 -3.81 5.80 22.83
CA ALA A 9 -3.47 5.49 21.45
C ALA A 9 -4.64 4.84 20.68
N ALA A 10 -5.36 3.92 21.31
CA ALA A 10 -6.54 3.29 20.71
C ALA A 10 -7.69 4.29 20.45
N VAL A 11 -7.91 5.24 21.37
CA VAL A 11 -8.91 6.30 21.21
C VAL A 11 -8.49 7.32 20.14
N ALA A 12 -7.20 7.63 20.01
CA ALA A 12 -6.68 8.48 18.95
C ALA A 12 -6.86 7.85 17.55
N ILE A 13 -6.67 6.54 17.42
CA ILE A 13 -6.90 5.79 16.17
C ILE A 13 -8.39 5.79 15.78
N LEU A 14 -9.29 5.69 16.77
CA LEU A 14 -10.75 5.73 16.53
C LEU A 14 -11.25 7.15 16.20
N ALA A 15 -10.66 8.19 16.78
CA ALA A 15 -11.04 9.59 16.52
C ALA A 15 -10.60 10.06 15.12
N LEU A 16 -9.51 9.51 14.56
CA LEU A 16 -9.11 9.75 13.17
C LEU A 16 -10.07 9.13 12.15
N GLY A 17 -10.90 8.16 12.55
CA GLY A 17 -11.90 7.52 11.68
C GLY A 17 -13.23 8.27 11.56
N ALA A 18 -13.46 9.32 12.35
CA ALA A 18 -14.75 10.01 12.45
C ALA A 18 -14.84 11.34 11.69
N GLN A 19 -13.77 11.79 11.04
CA GLN A 19 -13.83 13.00 10.21
C GLN A 19 -14.34 12.67 8.81
N GLU A 20 -15.64 12.89 8.59
CA GLU A 20 -16.20 12.95 7.24
C GLU A 20 -15.75 14.25 6.56
N ALA A 21 -14.51 14.25 6.05
CA ALA A 21 -14.09 15.26 5.09
C ALA A 21 -14.86 15.02 3.77
N LYS A 22 -15.68 15.99 3.37
CA LYS A 22 -16.27 16.10 2.03
C LYS A 22 -15.16 16.37 0.99
N ALA A 23 -14.24 15.42 0.82
CA ALA A 23 -13.28 15.42 -0.26
C ALA A 23 -13.88 14.64 -1.42
N GLN A 24 -13.89 15.25 -2.60
CA GLN A 24 -14.20 14.57 -3.86
C GLN A 24 -13.08 13.56 -4.18
N SER A 25 -12.96 12.46 -3.44
CA SER A 25 -12.30 11.25 -3.93
C SER A 25 -13.39 10.35 -4.50
N PRO A 26 -13.49 10.12 -5.82
CA PRO A 26 -14.50 9.25 -6.43
C PRO A 26 -14.42 7.75 -6.00
N GLN A 27 -13.58 7.41 -5.03
CA GLN A 27 -13.29 6.07 -4.56
C GLN A 27 -13.01 6.13 -3.05
N ARG A 28 -13.95 5.61 -2.24
CA ARG A 28 -13.76 5.51 -0.78
C ARG A 28 -12.79 4.38 -0.46
N ALA A 29 -13.03 3.20 -1.04
CA ALA A 29 -12.18 2.04 -0.86
C ALA A 29 -11.97 1.28 -2.17
N ALA A 30 -10.98 0.40 -2.20
CA ALA A 30 -10.76 -0.58 -3.25
C ALA A 30 -10.17 -1.86 -2.67
N ILE A 31 -10.51 -2.99 -3.27
CA ILE A 31 -9.88 -4.27 -3.02
C ILE A 31 -9.38 -4.84 -4.34
N GLY A 32 -8.23 -5.50 -4.34
CA GLY A 32 -7.62 -5.94 -5.58
C GLY A 32 -6.55 -6.99 -5.40
N VAL A 33 -5.97 -7.36 -6.54
CA VAL A 33 -4.78 -8.19 -6.63
C VAL A 33 -3.57 -7.32 -6.94
N VAL A 34 -2.42 -7.69 -6.37
CA VAL A 34 -1.13 -7.00 -6.56
C VAL A 34 -0.06 -8.03 -6.92
N PHE A 35 0.89 -7.60 -7.74
CA PHE A 35 2.11 -8.30 -8.10
C PHE A 35 3.27 -7.37 -7.78
N ASP A 36 4.30 -7.86 -7.09
CA ASP A 36 5.40 -7.07 -6.55
C ASP A 36 6.72 -7.85 -6.71
N GLY A 37 7.70 -7.26 -7.39
CA GLY A 37 8.99 -7.91 -7.64
C GLY A 37 9.97 -7.93 -6.46
N THR A 38 9.52 -7.55 -5.26
CA THR A 38 10.37 -7.58 -4.06
C THR A 38 10.49 -8.99 -3.50
N ALA A 39 11.70 -9.36 -3.10
CA ALA A 39 11.98 -10.63 -2.39
C ALA A 39 11.48 -11.89 -3.13
N GLY A 40 11.51 -11.85 -4.47
CA GLY A 40 10.94 -12.88 -5.35
C GLY A 40 9.88 -12.29 -6.29
N ASP A 41 8.92 -13.11 -6.68
CA ASP A 41 7.78 -12.73 -7.52
C ASP A 41 6.48 -12.77 -6.71
N LEU A 42 6.37 -11.85 -5.73
CA LEU A 42 5.24 -11.81 -4.82
C LEU A 42 3.94 -11.48 -5.55
N TRP A 43 2.86 -12.17 -5.18
CA TRP A 43 1.51 -11.80 -5.58
C TRP A 43 0.55 -11.91 -4.41
N GLY A 44 -0.55 -11.15 -4.42
CA GLY A 44 -1.49 -11.24 -3.33
C GLY A 44 -2.68 -10.33 -3.44
N VAL A 45 -3.27 -10.03 -2.29
CA VAL A 45 -4.43 -9.15 -2.17
C VAL A 45 -4.06 -7.85 -1.50
N GLN A 46 -4.70 -6.77 -1.95
CA GLN A 46 -4.53 -5.44 -1.40
C GLN A 46 -5.88 -4.79 -1.12
N TYR A 47 -5.88 -3.90 -0.14
CA TYR A 47 -6.99 -3.03 0.18
C TYR A 47 -6.49 -1.59 0.28
N LYS A 48 -7.13 -0.68 -0.44
CA LYS A 48 -6.85 0.76 -0.42
C LYS A 48 -8.05 1.50 0.17
N GLN A 49 -7.81 2.44 1.06
CA GLN A 49 -8.81 3.26 1.73
C GLN A 49 -8.43 4.73 1.62
N SER A 50 -9.37 5.57 1.20
CA SER A 50 -9.23 7.03 1.25
C SER A 50 -9.24 7.49 2.71
N MET A 51 -8.23 8.27 3.09
CA MET A 51 -8.11 8.91 4.40
C MET A 51 -8.55 10.38 4.36
N GLY A 52 -9.19 10.79 3.27
CA GLY A 52 -9.62 12.16 3.04
C GLY A 52 -8.59 13.02 2.29
N GLY A 53 -9.11 13.95 1.50
CA GLY A 53 -8.30 14.80 0.64
C GLY A 53 -7.58 14.00 -0.44
N ALA A 54 -6.26 14.15 -0.50
CA ALA A 54 -5.38 13.43 -1.43
C ALA A 54 -4.74 12.18 -0.78
N ASN A 55 -5.09 11.86 0.46
CA ASN A 55 -4.41 10.85 1.25
C ASN A 55 -5.11 9.51 1.16
N ASN A 56 -4.34 8.44 1.02
CA ASN A 56 -4.83 7.07 1.00
C ASN A 56 -3.92 6.19 1.86
N GLY A 57 -4.52 5.22 2.53
CA GLY A 57 -3.81 4.07 3.09
C GLY A 57 -3.99 2.85 2.20
N GLN A 58 -2.97 2.02 2.14
CA GLN A 58 -3.02 0.72 1.47
C GLN A 58 -2.48 -0.35 2.41
N ALA A 59 -3.12 -1.50 2.45
CA ALA A 59 -2.62 -2.69 3.13
C ALA A 59 -2.57 -3.83 2.12
N GLN A 60 -1.58 -4.71 2.25
CA GLN A 60 -1.39 -5.84 1.36
C GLN A 60 -0.86 -7.06 2.10
N ILE A 61 -1.33 -8.23 1.69
CA ILE A 61 -0.74 -9.52 2.05
C ILE A 61 -0.41 -10.26 0.74
N MET A 62 0.81 -10.73 0.64
CA MET A 62 1.39 -11.28 -0.57
C MET A 62 2.15 -12.56 -0.27
N PHE A 63 2.31 -13.38 -1.29
CA PHE A 63 2.78 -14.75 -1.21
C PHE A 63 3.72 -15.04 -2.38
N ASP A 64 4.73 -15.86 -2.10
CA ASP A 64 5.58 -16.56 -3.07
C ASP A 64 5.90 -17.95 -2.45
N ASP A 65 6.58 -18.84 -3.17
CA ASP A 65 6.79 -20.25 -2.81
C ASP A 65 7.19 -20.47 -1.34
N ASN A 66 8.07 -19.63 -0.81
CA ASN A 66 8.59 -19.70 0.55
C ASN A 66 8.50 -18.35 1.30
N VAL A 67 7.67 -17.43 0.82
CA VAL A 67 7.58 -16.07 1.36
C VAL A 67 6.14 -15.70 1.64
N VAL A 68 5.89 -15.19 2.85
CA VAL A 68 4.67 -14.45 3.17
C VAL A 68 5.05 -13.02 3.51
N ALA A 69 4.52 -12.05 2.76
CA ALA A 69 4.77 -10.65 3.00
C ALA A 69 3.49 -9.92 3.42
N VAL A 70 3.61 -9.05 4.42
CA VAL A 70 2.53 -8.12 4.83
C VAL A 70 3.07 -6.70 4.82
N GLY A 71 2.34 -5.83 4.15
CA GLY A 71 2.74 -4.44 3.96
C GLY A 71 1.61 -3.46 4.26
N ALA A 72 2.00 -2.27 4.66
CA ALA A 72 1.09 -1.13 4.79
C ALA A 72 1.77 0.13 4.26
N ASP A 73 1.04 0.90 3.46
CA ASP A 73 1.52 2.10 2.82
C ASP A 73 0.62 3.30 3.06
N TYR A 74 1.24 4.48 3.08
CA TYR A 74 0.59 5.77 2.92
C TYR A 74 0.91 6.34 1.53
N GLN A 75 -0.11 6.88 0.87
CA GLN A 75 -0.01 7.46 -0.47
C GLN A 75 -0.67 8.83 -0.52
N TYR A 76 0.04 9.81 -1.06
CA TYR A 76 -0.51 11.08 -1.53
C TYR A 76 -0.78 10.98 -3.02
N ALA A 77 -2.05 11.08 -3.42
CA ALA A 77 -2.50 10.86 -4.79
C ALA A 77 -3.22 12.09 -5.37
N ARG A 78 -2.94 12.41 -6.64
CA ARG A 78 -3.60 13.50 -7.37
C ARG A 78 -3.97 13.06 -8.79
N PRO A 79 -5.12 13.52 -9.33
CA PRO A 79 -5.45 13.31 -10.72
C PRO A 79 -4.55 14.16 -11.63
N PHE A 80 -4.31 13.69 -12.86
CA PHE A 80 -3.75 14.55 -13.91
C PHE A 80 -4.83 15.47 -14.48
N SER A 81 -4.46 16.72 -14.74
CA SER A 81 -5.34 17.64 -15.47
C SER A 81 -5.50 17.16 -16.92
N GLY A 82 -6.74 17.08 -17.41
CA GLY A 82 -7.03 16.69 -18.79
C GLY A 82 -7.04 15.18 -19.07
N ALA A 83 -6.65 14.31 -18.13
CA ALA A 83 -6.67 12.84 -18.32
C ALA A 83 -7.65 12.18 -17.34
N LYS A 84 -8.90 12.00 -17.77
CA LYS A 84 -9.97 11.48 -16.91
C LYS A 84 -9.65 10.07 -16.41
N GLY A 85 -9.65 9.90 -15.09
CA GLY A 85 -9.40 8.62 -14.43
C GLY A 85 -7.92 8.32 -14.19
N LEU A 86 -7.00 9.04 -14.82
CA LEU A 86 -5.57 8.88 -14.61
C LEU A 86 -5.06 9.83 -13.53
N GLY A 87 -4.24 9.32 -12.62
CA GLY A 87 -3.56 10.09 -11.60
C GLY A 87 -2.17 9.53 -11.29
N TRP A 88 -1.46 10.27 -10.45
CA TRP A 88 -0.19 9.85 -9.88
C TRP A 88 -0.32 9.77 -8.37
N TYR A 89 0.58 9.03 -7.74
CA TYR A 89 0.77 9.07 -6.31
C TYR A 89 2.24 8.93 -5.94
N ALA A 90 2.60 9.53 -4.82
CA ALA A 90 3.87 9.31 -4.14
C ALA A 90 3.58 8.89 -2.70
N GLY A 91 4.41 8.04 -2.12
CA GLY A 91 4.13 7.50 -0.80
C GLY A 91 5.30 6.79 -0.16
N VAL A 92 5.03 6.23 1.00
CA VAL A 92 5.95 5.38 1.74
C VAL A 92 5.16 4.34 2.51
N GLY A 93 5.72 3.14 2.61
CA GLY A 93 5.17 2.06 3.42
C GLY A 93 6.25 1.29 4.15
N ALA A 94 5.79 0.32 4.94
CA ALA A 94 6.63 -0.65 5.59
C ALA A 94 6.14 -2.05 5.23
N GLN A 95 7.07 -2.99 5.12
CA GLN A 95 6.79 -4.39 4.81
C GLN A 95 7.57 -5.31 5.75
N LEU A 96 6.90 -6.39 6.16
CA LEU A 96 7.51 -7.55 6.79
C LEU A 96 7.41 -8.72 5.82
N SER A 97 8.53 -9.36 5.51
CA SER A 97 8.57 -10.59 4.72
C SER A 97 9.09 -11.73 5.59
N PHE A 98 8.28 -12.76 5.76
CA PHE A 98 8.63 -14.00 6.44
C PHE A 98 9.09 -14.99 5.39
N VAL A 99 10.36 -15.40 5.46
CA VAL A 99 10.99 -16.29 4.47
C VAL A 99 11.37 -17.60 5.16
N ASP A 100 10.93 -18.72 4.58
CA ASP A 100 11.26 -20.09 5.02
C ASP A 100 12.02 -20.83 3.92
N ALA A 101 13.33 -20.54 3.80
CA ALA A 101 14.19 -21.11 2.77
C ALA A 101 15.48 -21.70 3.38
N GLY A 102 15.31 -22.65 4.31
CA GLY A 102 16.40 -23.33 5.02
C GLY A 102 16.70 -22.72 6.39
N ASP A 103 16.66 -21.39 6.50
CA ASP A 103 16.62 -20.65 7.77
C ASP A 103 15.40 -19.74 7.80
N ASN A 104 14.68 -19.72 8.92
CA ASN A 104 13.53 -18.83 9.12
C ASN A 104 14.00 -17.41 9.40
N ILE A 105 13.80 -16.50 8.44
CA ILE A 105 14.18 -15.09 8.58
C ILE A 105 12.98 -14.17 8.41
N THR A 106 12.99 -13.06 9.14
CA THR A 106 12.04 -11.96 8.96
C THR A 106 12.78 -10.75 8.42
N LEU A 107 12.44 -10.34 7.20
CA LEU A 107 12.95 -9.12 6.59
C LEU A 107 12.02 -7.96 6.92
N VAL A 108 12.61 -6.83 7.30
CA VAL A 108 11.88 -5.59 7.58
C VAL A 108 12.35 -4.56 6.56
N ALA A 109 11.42 -4.01 5.79
CA ALA A 109 11.73 -3.05 4.74
C ALA A 109 10.91 -1.77 4.85
N LEU A 110 11.55 -0.65 4.50
CA LEU A 110 10.88 0.58 4.14
C LEU A 110 10.64 0.58 2.62
N ARG A 111 9.44 0.96 2.19
CA ARG A 111 9.01 0.88 0.80
C ARG A 111 8.54 2.27 0.32
N PRO A 112 9.44 3.19 -0.07
CA PRO A 112 9.00 4.39 -0.77
C PRO A 112 8.37 3.99 -2.11
N GLN A 113 7.45 4.81 -2.62
CA GLN A 113 6.74 4.50 -3.85
C GLN A 113 6.43 5.74 -4.68
N LEU A 114 6.49 5.59 -5.99
CA LEU A 114 6.03 6.55 -6.97
C LEU A 114 5.30 5.80 -8.07
N GLY A 115 4.03 6.14 -8.31
CA GLY A 115 3.20 5.36 -9.20
C GLY A 115 2.14 6.16 -9.94
N LEU A 116 1.54 5.45 -10.90
CA LEU A 116 0.39 5.88 -11.67
C LEU A 116 -0.80 5.00 -11.30
N GLU A 117 -1.97 5.62 -11.20
CA GLU A 117 -3.24 4.91 -10.98
C GLU A 117 -4.24 5.34 -12.06
N PHE A 118 -4.87 4.37 -12.71
CA PHE A 118 -5.91 4.59 -13.71
C PHE A 118 -7.21 3.92 -13.29
N LYS A 119 -8.26 4.70 -13.05
CA LYS A 119 -9.63 4.22 -12.82
C LYS A 119 -10.44 4.33 -14.10
N ILE A 120 -11.05 3.23 -14.54
CA ILE A 120 -11.95 3.24 -15.69
C ILE A 120 -13.18 4.10 -15.35
N PRO A 121 -13.49 5.19 -16.09
CA PRO A 121 -14.60 6.07 -15.73
C PRO A 121 -15.98 5.40 -15.73
N ALA A 122 -16.17 4.39 -16.57
CA ALA A 122 -17.44 3.68 -16.77
C ALA A 122 -17.55 2.35 -16.00
N ALA A 123 -16.49 1.91 -15.32
CA ALA A 123 -16.47 0.62 -14.62
C ALA A 123 -15.86 0.76 -13.22
N PRO A 124 -16.28 -0.06 -12.25
CA PRO A 124 -15.70 -0.06 -10.90
C PRO A 124 -14.34 -0.76 -10.87
N ILE A 125 -13.49 -0.56 -11.86
CA ILE A 125 -12.18 -1.22 -12.00
C ILE A 125 -11.10 -0.14 -12.13
N GLY A 126 -9.99 -0.34 -11.43
CA GLY A 126 -8.80 0.48 -11.54
C GLY A 126 -7.54 -0.36 -11.62
N PHE A 127 -6.47 0.26 -12.10
CA PHE A 127 -5.15 -0.30 -12.29
C PHE A 127 -4.13 0.62 -11.64
N HIS A 128 -3.02 0.06 -11.19
CA HIS A 128 -1.87 0.84 -10.79
C HIS A 128 -0.58 0.16 -11.22
N ALA A 129 0.43 0.99 -11.43
CA ALA A 129 1.81 0.56 -11.61
C ALA A 129 2.70 1.55 -10.83
N ASP A 130 3.61 1.03 -10.03
CA ASP A 130 4.55 1.84 -9.26
C ASP A 130 5.97 1.30 -9.30
N TRP A 131 6.90 2.25 -9.24
CA TRP A 131 8.24 1.99 -8.75
C TRP A 131 8.19 1.98 -7.22
N LYS A 132 8.60 0.86 -6.62
CA LYS A 132 8.47 0.63 -5.18
C LYS A 132 9.69 -0.14 -4.68
N PRO A 133 10.86 0.51 -4.57
CA PRO A 133 12.11 -0.10 -4.16
C PRO A 133 11.98 -0.77 -2.78
N ASP A 134 12.79 -1.81 -2.54
CA ASP A 134 12.90 -2.47 -1.25
C ASP A 134 14.10 -1.93 -0.49
N TRP A 135 13.85 -1.12 0.54
CA TRP A 135 14.89 -0.72 1.47
C TRP A 135 14.88 -1.61 2.70
N ARG A 136 15.57 -2.75 2.62
CA ARG A 136 15.73 -3.67 3.73
C ARG A 136 16.56 -3.04 4.84
N LEU A 137 16.05 -3.07 6.07
CA LEU A 137 16.65 -2.42 7.23
C LEU A 137 17.40 -3.39 8.16
N ASN A 138 17.25 -4.70 7.97
CA ASN A 138 17.85 -5.74 8.80
C ASN A 138 18.52 -6.83 7.96
N HIS A 139 19.29 -7.72 8.60
CA HIS A 139 20.01 -8.82 7.93
C HIS A 139 20.84 -8.34 6.72
N ASN A 140 21.80 -7.45 6.97
CA ASN A 140 22.55 -6.68 5.97
C ASN A 140 21.64 -5.75 5.17
N SER A 141 21.48 -4.53 5.71
CA SER A 141 20.71 -3.44 5.09
C SER A 141 21.12 -3.25 3.64
N ASP A 142 20.13 -3.19 2.76
CA ASP A 142 20.32 -3.09 1.31
C ASP A 142 19.17 -2.27 0.70
N PHE A 143 19.46 -1.57 -0.39
CA PHE A 143 18.48 -0.76 -1.12
C PHE A 143 18.35 -1.30 -2.54
N ASP A 144 17.35 -2.14 -2.75
CA ASP A 144 17.04 -2.68 -4.06
C ASP A 144 16.12 -1.73 -4.81
N ALA A 145 16.71 -0.98 -5.74
CA ALA A 145 15.98 -0.04 -6.58
C ALA A 145 15.21 -0.69 -7.74
N SER A 146 15.38 -1.98 -7.98
CA SER A 146 14.89 -2.67 -9.17
C SER A 146 13.44 -3.16 -9.07
N THR A 147 12.80 -3.00 -7.91
CA THR A 147 11.48 -3.58 -7.65
C THR A 147 10.34 -2.64 -8.09
N PHE A 148 9.37 -3.23 -8.77
CA PHE A 148 8.16 -2.58 -9.26
C PHE A 148 6.95 -3.38 -8.84
N SER A 149 5.81 -2.71 -8.71
CA SER A 149 4.52 -3.35 -8.46
C SER A 149 3.49 -2.95 -9.50
N PHE A 150 2.57 -3.86 -9.78
CA PHE A 150 1.40 -3.65 -10.60
C PHE A 150 0.20 -4.33 -9.96
N GLY A 151 -1.00 -3.79 -10.17
CA GLY A 151 -2.19 -4.53 -9.78
C GLY A 151 -3.51 -3.94 -10.22
N ILE A 152 -4.54 -4.74 -10.02
CA ILE A 152 -5.90 -4.54 -10.52
C ILE A 152 -6.85 -4.51 -9.32
N LYS A 153 -7.70 -3.49 -9.25
CA LYS A 153 -8.57 -3.23 -8.09
C LYS A 153 -10.01 -3.03 -8.51
N TYR A 154 -10.93 -3.59 -7.73
CA TYR A 154 -12.34 -3.25 -7.75
C TYR A 154 -12.61 -2.08 -6.80
N THR A 155 -13.22 -1.01 -7.30
CA THR A 155 -13.52 0.20 -6.50
C THR A 155 -14.84 0.04 -5.77
N LEU A 156 -14.80 0.10 -4.44
CA LEU A 156 -15.96 0.02 -3.56
C LEU A 156 -16.59 1.42 -3.45
N ARG A 157 -17.93 1.48 -3.60
CA ARG A 157 -18.73 2.71 -3.50
C ARG A 157 -19.27 2.89 -2.10
#